data_AF-A0A7S3C416-F1
#
_entry.id   AF-A0A7S3C416-F1
#
_cell.length_a   1.000
_cell.length_b   1.000
_cell.length_c   1.000
_cell.angle_alpha   90.00
_cell.angle_beta   90.00
_cell.angle_gamma   90.00
#
_symmetry.space_group_name_H-M   'P 1'
#
loop_
_entity.id
_entity.type
_entity.pdbx_description
1 polymer ?
#
loop_
_entity_poly.entity_id
_entity_poly.type
_entity_poly.pdbx_seq_one_letter_code
_entity_poly.pdbx_strand_id
1 'polypeptide(L)'
;HTPQSGLRVGRAPACEVHLPDPEVSGQHAHLWWEAGAVCVADRPGSFNGTFIRLSIEKEPSAGYPIEPGDVFSLGDHALRIEVGSTGGHSLRIANLKAPHQQPILRDVSDE
;
A
#
# COMPACT_ATOMS: atom_id res chain seq x y z
N HIS A 1 11.59 -3.49 11.14
CA HIS A 1 10.67 -4.61 11.44
C HIS A 1 9.35 -4.25 10.81
N THR A 2 8.76 -5.07 9.95
CA THR A 2 7.42 -4.78 9.40
C THR A 2 6.38 -5.39 10.33
N PRO A 3 5.42 -4.60 10.85
CA PRO A 3 4.38 -5.14 11.71
C PRO A 3 3.48 -6.13 10.95
N GLN A 4 2.76 -6.97 11.68
CA GLN A 4 1.76 -7.87 11.09
C GLN A 4 0.40 -7.17 10.90
N SER A 5 0.16 -6.09 11.64
CA SER A 5 -0.94 -5.16 11.46
C SER A 5 -0.70 -4.28 10.22
N GLY A 6 -1.77 -4.02 9.47
CA GLY A 6 -1.69 -3.27 8.22
C GLY A 6 -2.50 -3.87 7.08
N LEU A 7 -2.33 -3.29 5.89
CA LEU A 7 -2.97 -3.69 4.65
C LEU A 7 -1.95 -4.32 3.73
N ARG A 8 -2.19 -5.56 3.30
CA ARG A 8 -1.41 -6.20 2.25
C ARG A 8 -2.00 -5.85 0.90
N VAL A 9 -1.10 -5.51 -0.02
CA VAL A 9 -1.42 -5.20 -1.40
C VAL A 9 -0.76 -6.24 -2.30
N GLY A 10 -1.54 -6.84 -3.18
CA GLY A 10 -1.00 -7.84 -4.10
C GLY A 10 -2.06 -8.61 -4.86
N ARG A 11 -1.58 -9.55 -5.67
CA ARG A 11 -2.41 -10.41 -6.50
C ARG A 11 -3.09 -11.54 -5.75
N ALA A 12 -2.63 -11.87 -4.55
CA ALA A 12 -3.28 -12.91 -3.78
C ALA A 12 -4.66 -12.42 -3.30
N PRO A 13 -5.70 -13.28 -3.36
CA PRO A 13 -7.01 -12.94 -2.80
C PRO A 13 -7.00 -12.80 -1.27
N ALA A 14 -5.91 -13.23 -0.61
CA ALA A 14 -5.67 -13.03 0.82
C ALA A 14 -5.13 -11.63 1.15
N CYS A 15 -4.81 -10.81 0.14
CA CYS A 15 -4.45 -9.41 0.32
C CYS A 15 -5.71 -8.57 0.52
N GLU A 16 -5.67 -7.63 1.47
CA GLU A 16 -6.75 -6.66 1.67
C GLU A 16 -7.01 -5.85 0.40
N VAL A 17 -5.92 -5.45 -0.28
CA VAL A 17 -5.97 -4.86 -1.61
C VAL A 17 -5.61 -5.92 -2.64
N HIS A 18 -6.64 -6.62 -3.10
CA HIS A 18 -6.53 -7.61 -4.14
C HIS A 18 -6.45 -6.95 -5.52
N LEU A 19 -5.31 -7.09 -6.17
CA LEU A 19 -5.04 -6.63 -7.54
C LEU A 19 -4.82 -7.85 -8.43
N PRO A 20 -5.86 -8.36 -9.12
CA PRO A 20 -5.77 -9.60 -9.91
C PRO A 20 -4.99 -9.42 -11.23
N ASP A 21 -3.80 -8.81 -11.15
CA ASP A 21 -2.93 -8.51 -12.28
C ASP A 21 -1.69 -9.41 -12.22
N PRO A 22 -1.38 -10.19 -13.28
CA PRO A 22 -0.23 -11.07 -13.32
C PRO A 22 1.13 -10.37 -13.15
N GLU A 23 1.24 -9.08 -13.44
CA GLU A 23 2.44 -8.28 -13.22
C GLU A 23 2.64 -7.95 -11.73
N VAL A 24 1.59 -8.07 -10.92
CA VAL A 24 1.62 -7.87 -9.46
C VAL A 24 1.93 -9.19 -8.75
N SER A 25 2.86 -9.13 -7.80
CA SER A 25 3.23 -10.30 -6.99
C SER A 25 2.10 -10.68 -6.02
N GLY A 26 2.03 -11.95 -5.62
CA GLY A 26 0.96 -12.44 -4.73
C GLY A 26 0.84 -11.60 -3.46
N GLN A 27 1.95 -11.34 -2.77
CA GLN A 27 2.07 -10.34 -1.72
C GLN A 27 3.15 -9.36 -2.17
N HIS A 28 2.76 -8.19 -2.64
CA HIS A 28 3.66 -7.26 -3.31
C HIS A 28 4.15 -6.20 -2.32
N ALA A 29 3.22 -5.51 -1.65
CA ALA A 29 3.52 -4.50 -0.65
C ALA A 29 2.70 -4.70 0.63
N HIS A 30 3.18 -4.11 1.72
CA HIS A 30 2.49 -4.03 3.01
C HIS A 30 2.47 -2.58 3.47
N LEU A 31 1.29 -2.05 3.82
CA LEU A 31 1.09 -0.71 4.34
C LEU A 31 0.65 -0.77 5.79
N TRP A 32 1.22 0.06 6.65
CA TRP A 32 0.81 0.14 8.06
C TRP A 32 0.89 1.58 8.54
N TRP A 33 0.23 1.88 9.66
CA TRP A 33 0.44 3.13 10.39
C TRP A 33 1.56 2.92 11.41
N GLU A 34 2.48 3.87 11.46
CA GLU A 34 3.57 3.89 12.43
C GLU A 34 3.93 5.32 12.76
N ALA A 35 3.97 5.64 14.07
CA ALA A 35 4.42 6.94 14.58
C ALA A 35 3.73 8.17 13.93
N GLY A 36 2.44 8.05 13.58
CA GLY A 36 1.70 9.14 12.97
C GLY A 36 1.79 9.24 11.45
N ALA A 37 2.53 8.34 10.80
CA ALA A 37 2.70 8.29 9.36
C ALA A 37 2.25 6.94 8.80
N VAL A 38 1.86 6.93 7.52
CA VAL A 38 1.64 5.67 6.80
C VAL A 38 2.99 5.20 6.31
N CYS A 39 3.40 4.01 6.69
CA CYS A 39 4.59 3.35 6.19
C CYS A 39 4.21 2.27 5.17
N VAL A 40 5.08 2.04 4.20
CA VAL A 40 4.92 0.96 3.22
C VAL A 40 6.24 0.25 2.98
N ALA A 41 6.20 -1.07 2.88
CA ALA A 41 7.36 -1.88 2.53
C ALA A 41 7.01 -2.99 1.56
N ASP A 42 8.00 -3.35 0.75
CA ASP A 42 7.97 -4.51 -0.12
C ASP A 42 8.10 -5.81 0.67
N ARG A 43 7.40 -6.85 0.21
CA ARG A 43 7.47 -8.19 0.81
C ARG A 43 8.50 -9.04 0.09
N PRO A 44 9.20 -9.96 0.79
CA PRO A 44 10.16 -10.86 0.16
C PRO A 44 9.45 -11.70 -0.93
N GLY A 45 9.96 -11.62 -2.16
CA GLY A 45 9.32 -12.21 -3.34
C GLY A 45 8.56 -11.22 -4.24
N SER A 46 8.63 -9.91 -3.98
CA SER A 46 8.26 -8.90 -4.99
C SER A 46 9.36 -8.82 -6.05
N PHE A 47 9.16 -9.48 -7.20
CA PHE A 47 10.20 -9.60 -8.23
C PHE A 47 10.21 -8.46 -9.26
N ASN A 48 9.09 -7.73 -9.41
CA ASN A 48 8.99 -6.60 -10.35
C ASN A 48 8.81 -5.30 -9.58
N GLY A 49 9.79 -4.40 -9.72
CA GLY A 49 9.93 -3.11 -9.03
C GLY A 49 8.61 -2.40 -8.73
N THR A 50 8.18 -2.54 -7.49
CA THR A 50 6.90 -2.09 -6.92
C THR A 50 6.91 -0.64 -6.49
N PHE A 51 8.08 -0.15 -6.09
CA PHE A 51 8.23 1.20 -5.58
C PHE A 51 8.81 2.10 -6.64
N ILE A 52 7.93 2.65 -7.47
CA ILE A 52 8.16 3.98 -8.03
C ILE A 52 7.39 4.94 -7.14
N ARG A 53 7.96 5.23 -5.96
CA ARG A 53 7.73 6.55 -5.41
C ARG A 53 8.28 7.51 -6.46
N LEU A 54 7.56 8.57 -6.79
CA LEU A 54 8.11 9.69 -7.59
C LEU A 54 9.21 10.46 -6.82
N SER A 55 9.82 9.83 -5.80
CA SER A 55 10.89 10.35 -4.96
C SER A 55 12.05 9.37 -4.97
N ILE A 56 13.26 9.92 -5.07
CA ILE A 56 14.42 9.38 -5.79
C ILE A 56 15.19 8.32 -4.98
N GLU A 57 14.79 8.02 -3.75
CA GLU A 57 15.60 7.22 -2.81
C GLU A 57 15.04 5.80 -2.64
N LYS A 58 15.64 4.88 -3.42
CA LYS A 58 15.50 3.42 -3.26
C LYS A 58 16.52 2.92 -2.25
N GLU A 59 16.15 2.81 -0.98
CA GLU A 59 16.89 1.99 0.00
C GLU A 59 15.96 0.92 0.59
N PRO A 60 16.12 -0.36 0.18
CA PRO A 60 15.22 -1.44 0.57
C PRO A 60 15.47 -1.85 2.03
N SER A 61 15.04 -1.06 3.01
CA SER A 61 15.16 -1.46 4.41
C SER A 61 14.23 -0.66 5.33
N ALA A 62 13.38 -1.41 6.03
CA ALA A 62 12.51 -1.05 7.16
C ALA A 62 11.09 -0.55 6.87
N GLY A 63 10.86 0.32 5.88
CA GLY A 63 9.53 0.87 5.60
C GLY A 63 9.62 2.34 5.22
N TYR A 64 8.96 2.71 4.13
CA TYR A 64 8.99 4.06 3.60
C TYR A 64 7.78 4.85 4.11
N PRO A 65 7.99 5.98 4.79
CA PRO A 65 6.89 6.87 5.12
C PRO A 65 6.31 7.49 3.84
N ILE A 66 5.01 7.37 3.66
CA ILE A 66 4.24 7.96 2.57
C ILE A 66 3.23 8.97 3.10
N GLU A 67 2.98 9.99 2.32
CA GLU A 67 2.07 11.06 2.70
C GLU A 67 0.65 10.76 2.21
N PRO A 68 -0.39 11.21 2.94
CA PRO A 68 -1.75 11.17 2.45
C PRO A 68 -1.88 11.98 1.15
N GLY A 69 -2.32 11.33 0.07
CA GLY A 69 -2.40 11.89 -1.27
C GLY A 69 -1.36 11.33 -2.23
N ASP A 70 -0.34 10.62 -1.72
CA ASP A 70 0.65 9.94 -2.56
C ASP A 70 -0.01 8.89 -3.45
N VAL A 71 0.49 8.82 -4.68
CA VAL A 71 0.08 7.83 -5.67
C VAL A 71 1.29 6.94 -5.96
N PHE A 72 1.07 5.64 -5.94
CA PHE A 72 2.06 4.64 -6.28
C PHE A 72 1.55 3.69 -7.35
N SER A 73 2.47 3.19 -8.18
CA SER A 73 2.13 2.32 -9.31
C SER A 73 2.63 0.91 -9.06
N LEU A 74 1.71 -0.06 -9.13
CA LEU A 74 1.97 -1.50 -9.04
C LEU A 74 1.55 -2.16 -10.35
N GLY A 75 2.51 -2.55 -11.19
CA GLY A 75 2.19 -3.02 -12.55
C GLY A 75 1.44 -1.94 -13.32
N ASP A 76 0.26 -2.26 -13.84
CA ASP A 76 -0.62 -1.30 -14.51
C ASP A 76 -1.60 -0.57 -13.55
N HIS A 77 -1.57 -0.87 -12.25
CA HIS A 77 -2.45 -0.24 -11.27
C HIS A 77 -1.81 0.98 -10.62
N ALA A 78 -2.51 2.11 -10.62
CA ALA A 78 -2.12 3.30 -9.85
C ALA A 78 -3.01 3.38 -8.60
N LEU A 79 -2.40 3.27 -7.42
CA LEU A 79 -3.10 3.33 -6.15
C LEU A 79 -2.78 4.65 -5.45
N ARG A 80 -3.82 5.36 -5.05
CA ARG A 80 -3.74 6.59 -4.26
C ARG A 80 -4.01 6.27 -2.80
N ILE A 81 -3.18 6.79 -1.93
CA ILE A 81 -3.38 6.74 -0.49
C ILE A 81 -4.12 7.97 -0.04
N GLU A 82 -5.14 7.77 0.78
CA GLU A 82 -5.88 8.82 1.41
C GLU A 82 -6.00 8.48 2.90
N VAL A 83 -5.74 9.45 3.76
CA VAL A 83 -5.97 9.30 5.20
C VAL A 83 -7.23 10.08 5.54
N GLY A 84 -8.21 9.40 6.12
CA GLY A 84 -9.40 10.05 6.65
C GLY A 84 -9.13 10.56 8.06
N SER A 85 -9.28 11.88 8.26
CA SER A 85 -9.09 12.56 9.55
C SER A 85 -10.18 12.27 10.59
N THR A 86 -11.14 11.38 10.33
CA THR A 86 -12.36 11.25 11.14
C THR A 86 -12.17 10.29 12.31
N GLY A 87 -11.55 10.76 13.39
CA GLY A 87 -11.64 10.16 14.73
C GLY A 87 -10.98 8.78 14.95
N GLY A 88 -10.41 8.19 13.89
CA GLY A 88 -9.63 6.96 13.87
C GLY A 88 -8.67 7.02 12.69
N HIS A 89 -7.55 6.30 12.78
CA HIS A 89 -6.50 6.28 11.74
C HIS A 89 -7.00 5.51 10.52
N SER A 90 -7.92 6.12 9.77
CA SER A 90 -8.55 5.49 8.62
C SER A 90 -7.68 5.66 7.38
N LEU A 91 -7.23 4.54 6.83
CA LEU A 91 -6.49 4.46 5.58
C LEU A 91 -7.44 4.06 4.46
N ARG A 92 -7.43 4.83 3.38
CA ARG A 92 -8.16 4.58 2.15
C ARG A 92 -7.16 4.37 1.03
N ILE A 93 -7.40 3.32 0.26
CA ILE A 93 -6.61 3.00 -0.94
C ILE A 93 -7.55 2.99 -2.13
N ALA A 94 -7.38 3.95 -3.04
CA ALA A 94 -8.18 4.08 -4.24
C ALA A 94 -7.36 3.66 -5.48
N ASN A 95 -7.89 2.73 -6.27
CA ASN A 95 -7.28 2.33 -7.53
C ASN A 95 -7.73 3.27 -8.66
N LEU A 96 -6.85 4.17 -9.08
CA LEU A 96 -7.11 5.16 -10.14
C LEU A 96 -7.25 4.51 -11.54
N LYS A 97 -6.63 3.35 -11.75
CA LYS A 97 -6.65 2.63 -13.04
C LYS A 97 -7.84 1.67 -13.15
N ALA A 98 -8.39 1.22 -12.03
CA ALA A 98 -9.60 0.41 -11.97
C ALA A 98 -10.71 1.14 -11.19
N PRO A 99 -11.35 2.17 -11.76
CA PRO A 99 -12.35 2.97 -11.05
C PRO A 99 -13.63 2.19 -10.69
N HIS A 100 -13.85 1.03 -11.32
CA HIS A 100 -14.94 0.11 -10.97
C HIS A 100 -14.64 -0.71 -9.70
N GLN A 101 -13.38 -0.74 -9.28
CA GLN A 101 -12.97 -1.39 -8.05
C GLN A 101 -13.18 -0.41 -6.89
N GLN A 102 -14.00 -0.80 -5.91
CA GLN A 102 -14.29 0.08 -4.78
C GLN A 102 -13.02 0.38 -3.98
N PRO A 103 -12.79 1.65 -3.58
CA PRO A 103 -11.66 1.99 -2.74
C PRO A 103 -11.77 1.25 -1.41
N ILE A 104 -10.66 0.68 -0.97
CA ILE A 104 -10.63 -0.11 0.25
C ILE A 104 -10.41 0.86 1.40
N LEU A 105 -11.47 1.05 2.21
CA LEU A 105 -11.44 1.81 3.45
C LEU A 105 -11.16 0.86 4.61
N ARG A 106 -10.10 1.11 5.36
CA ARG A 106 -9.78 0.36 6.57
C ARG A 106 -9.31 1.29 7.67
N ASP A 107 -9.83 1.07 8.87
CA ASP A 107 -9.22 1.64 10.07
C ASP A 107 -7.95 0.84 10.36
N VAL A 108 -6.80 1.51 10.34
CA VAL A 108 -5.51 0.92 10.69
C VAL A 108 -5.19 1.46 12.06
N SER A 109 -5.67 0.76 13.09
CA SER A 109 -5.41 1.15 14.47
C SER A 109 -3.93 0.89 14.82
N ASP A 110 -3.28 1.86 15.48
CA ASP A 110 -1.99 1.70 16.15
C ASP A 110 -2.19 0.66 17.28
N GLU A 111 -1.73 -0.58 17.10
CA GLU A 111 -1.51 -1.53 18.21
C GLU A 111 -0.01 -1.66 18.50
#